data_AF-A0A6J4LLJ6-F1
#
_entry.id   AF-A0A6J4LLJ6-F1
#
_cell.length_a   1.000
_cell.length_b   1.000
_cell.length_c   1.000
_cell.angle_alpha   90.00
_cell.angle_beta   90.00
_cell.angle_gamma   90.00
#
_symmetry.space_group_name_H-M   'P 1'
#
loop_
_entity.id
_entity.type
_entity.pdbx_description
1 polymer ?
#
loop_
_entity_poly.entity_id
_entity_poly.type
_entity_poly.pdbx_seq_one_letter_code
_entity_poly.pdbx_strand_id
1 'polypeptide(L)' 'MSDSTDPDVMRIFDDSASGGLACLVCGALVPRDGDFPRVHWDWHEATNGA' A
#
# COMPACT_ATOMS: atom_id res chain seq x y z
N MET A 1 3.76 7.25 -26.33
CA MET A 1 3.82 6.08 -25.43
C MET A 1 3.83 6.68 -24.03
N SER A 2 2.65 6.75 -23.39
CA SER A 2 2.58 7.23 -22.02
C SER A 2 3.08 6.09 -21.14
N ASP A 3 4.29 6.22 -20.63
CA ASP A 3 4.78 5.34 -19.57
C ASP A 3 4.03 5.74 -18.30
N SER A 4 2.81 5.22 -18.17
CA SER A 4 2.09 5.27 -16.91
C SER A 4 2.75 4.24 -16.00
N THR A 5 3.91 4.58 -15.44
CA THR A 5 4.44 3.90 -14.26
C THR A 5 3.50 4.22 -13.10
N ASP A 6 2.31 3.61 -13.07
CA ASP A 6 1.53 3.59 -11.83
C ASP A 6 2.43 2.90 -10.80
N PRO A 7 2.83 3.60 -9.72
CA PRO A 7 3.68 2.98 -8.72
C PRO A 7 2.92 1.78 -8.16
N ASP A 8 3.56 0.62 -8.20
CA ASP A 8 2.97 -0.61 -7.70
C ASP A 8 2.80 -0.51 -6.17
N VAL A 9 1.67 0.06 -5.75
CA VAL A 9 1.30 0.31 -4.34
C VAL A 9 1.34 -0.97 -3.52
N MET A 10 1.20 -2.13 -4.17
CA MET A 10 1.23 -3.44 -3.53
C MET A 10 2.63 -3.85 -3.09
N ARG A 11 3.71 -3.21 -3.57
CA ARG A 11 5.10 -3.58 -3.23
C ARG A 11 5.49 -3.38 -1.78
N ILE A 12 4.76 -2.54 -1.02
CA ILE A 12 5.02 -2.35 0.42
C ILE A 12 4.11 -3.19 1.31
N PHE A 13 3.25 -4.01 0.71
CA PHE A 13 2.35 -4.89 1.42
C PHE A 13 2.77 -6.34 1.25
N ASP A 14 2.73 -7.10 2.34
CA ASP A 14 2.89 -8.55 2.32
C ASP A 14 1.53 -9.24 2.39
N ASP A 15 1.41 -10.39 1.73
CA ASP A 15 0.16 -11.15 1.69
C ASP A 15 0.01 -11.94 2.99
N SER A 16 -0.94 -11.53 3.84
CA SER A 16 -1.18 -12.23 5.10
C SER A 16 -2.08 -13.45 4.86
N ALA A 17 -1.75 -14.59 5.49
CA ALA A 17 -2.53 -15.83 5.37
C ALA A 17 -4.02 -15.70 5.76
N SER A 18 -4.37 -14.60 6.44
CA SER A 18 -5.73 -14.21 6.83
C SER A 18 -6.53 -13.49 5.74
N GLY A 19 -6.03 -13.36 4.52
CA GLY A 19 -6.73 -12.70 3.41
C GLY A 19 -6.67 -11.17 3.42
N GLY A 20 -5.70 -10.61 4.15
CA GLY A 20 -5.42 -9.18 4.22
C GLY A 20 -4.01 -8.88 3.74
N LEU A 21 -3.67 -7.60 3.73
CA LEU A 21 -2.34 -7.08 3.41
C LEU A 21 -1.69 -6.56 4.69
N ALA A 22 -0.44 -6.92 4.95
CA ALA A 22 0.33 -6.36 6.05
C ALA A 22 1.25 -5.26 5.52
N CYS A 23 1.10 -4.02 6.02
CA CYS A 23 2.00 -2.93 5.68
C CYS A 23 3.40 -3.21 6.26
N LEU A 24 4.40 -3.32 5.40
CA LEU A 24 5.79 -3.57 5.81
C LEU A 24 6.45 -2.38 6.54
N VAL A 25 5.85 -1.18 6.45
CA VAL A 25 6.39 0.03 7.07
C VAL A 25 5.94 0.17 8.54
N CYS A 26 4.65 -0.02 8.82
CA CYS A 26 4.09 0.19 10.17
C CYS A 26 3.45 -1.07 10.79
N GLY A 27 3.37 -2.19 10.07
CA GLY A 27 2.76 -3.43 10.54
C GLY A 27 1.23 -3.46 10.56
N ALA A 28 0.57 -2.41 10.04
CA ALA A 28 -0.90 -2.37 9.98
C ALA A 28 -1.45 -3.44 9.03
N LEU A 29 -2.56 -4.09 9.43
CA LEU A 29 -3.33 -4.98 8.55
C LEU A 29 -4.38 -4.18 7.79
N VAL A 30 -4.35 -4.25 6.46
CA VAL A 30 -5.25 -3.54 5.56
C VAL A 30 -6.08 -4.55 4.74
N PRO A 31 -7.37 -4.31 4.50
CA PRO A 31 -8.19 -5.16 3.64
C PRO A 31 -7.67 -5.14 2.19
N ARG A 32 -7.69 -6.29 1.52
CA ARG A 32 -7.27 -6.43 0.12
C ARG A 32 -8.30 -5.92 -0.88
N ASP A 33 -9.58 -6.03 -0.55
CA ASP A 33 -10.70 -5.83 -1.49
C ASP A 33 -11.23 -4.37 -1.55
N GLY A 34 -10.38 -3.36 -1.38
CA GLY A 34 -10.80 -1.97 -1.50
C GLY A 34 -9.66 -0.98 -1.75
N ASP A 35 -9.98 0.30 -1.91
CA ASP A 35 -9.00 1.38 -2.15
C ASP A 35 -8.17 1.78 -0.91
N PHE A 36 -8.32 1.04 0.20
CA PHE A 36 -7.59 1.27 1.45
C PHE A 36 -6.06 1.20 1.34
N PRO A 37 -5.45 0.30 0.53
CA PRO A 37 -4.00 0.25 0.36
C PRO A 37 -3.42 1.56 -0.17
N ARG A 38 -4.16 2.25 -1.05
CA ARG A 38 -3.74 3.55 -1.61
C ARG A 38 -3.83 4.68 -0.58
N VAL A 39 -4.94 4.77 0.15
CA VAL A 39 -5.08 5.79 1.21
C VAL A 39 -4.00 5.63 2.29
N HIS A 40 -3.67 4.38 2.64
CA HIS A 40 -2.62 4.08 3.59
C HIS A 40 -1.22 4.42 3.05
N TRP A 41 -0.96 4.14 1.77
CA TRP A 41 0.25 4.56 1.07
C TRP A 41 0.42 6.08 1.10
N ASP A 42 -0.61 6.84 0.70
CA ASP A 42 -0.56 8.31 0.64
C ASP A 42 -0.25 8.91 2.03
N TRP A 43 -0.72 8.28 3.10
CA TRP A 43 -0.40 8.67 4.47
C TRP A 43 1.09 8.49 4.81
N HIS A 44 1.72 7.42 4.35
CA HIS A 44 3.17 7.21 4.51
C HIS A 44 3.96 8.24 3.71
N GLU A 45 3.58 8.51 2.46
CA GLU A 45 4.26 9.55 1.65
C GLU A 45 4.14 10.93 2.28
N ALA A 46 2.95 11.31 2.75
CA ALA A 46 2.73 12.58 3.43
C ALA A 46 3.55 12.71 4.74
N THR A 47 3.73 11.61 5.46
CA THR A 47 4.48 11.59 6.74
C THR A 47 6.00 11.53 6.53
N ASN A 48 6.46 10.85 5.48
CA ASN A 48 7.89 10.67 5.19
C ASN A 48 8.50 11.81 4.36
N GLY A 49 7.68 12.78 3.93
CA GLY A 49 8.11 13.93 3.16
C GLY A 49 8.20 13.60 1.66
N ALA A 50 7.19 14.06 0.92
CA ALA A 50 7.15 14.05 -0.54
C ALA A 50 8.40 14.65 -1.19
#